data_AF-A0A974XWK6-F1
#
_entry.id   AF-A0A974XWK6-F1
#
_cell.length_a   1.000
_cell.length_b   1.000
_cell.length_c   1.000
_cell.angle_alpha   90.00
_cell.angle_beta   90.00
_cell.angle_gamma   90.00
#
_symmetry.space_group_name_H-M   'P 1'
#
loop_
_entity.id
_entity.type
_entity.pdbx_description
1 polymer ?
#
loop_
_entity_poly.entity_id
_entity_poly.type
_entity_poly.pdbx_seq_one_letter_code
_entity_poly.pdbx_strand_id
1 'polypeptide(L)'
;MRLQRAGTDLLIDVGQQLYFGPATLKPLASHVESVLAAGDFVPVDPTQWDRDVATLGAGQPLSRLLWFCALQAGKGQLMAGFSDAARYRLLKWPQTEREFPKHFRIATAMMKGPATLEEVTSACGVTAAEVADFVNANLWPRATPSLTASQSPSPSRRSRPACSDACADADGELSVQAGDRAFACPCPCAAGQ
;
A
#
# COMPACT_ATOMS: atom_id res chain seq x y z
N MET A 1 -18.02 18.18 14.01
CA MET A 1 -17.16 18.18 15.23
C MET A 1 -15.97 19.11 15.01
N ARG A 2 -15.38 19.66 16.07
CA ARG A 2 -14.21 20.55 16.04
C ARG A 2 -13.00 19.86 16.68
N LEU A 3 -11.84 20.07 16.07
CA LEU A 3 -10.53 19.69 16.60
C LEU A 3 -9.62 20.92 16.55
N GLN A 4 -8.98 21.25 17.66
CA GLN A 4 -8.04 22.38 17.75
C GLN A 4 -6.67 21.88 18.21
N ARG A 5 -5.63 22.24 17.46
CA ARG A 5 -4.23 21.92 17.80
C ARG A 5 -3.33 23.07 17.38
N ALA A 6 -2.38 23.42 18.25
CA ALA A 6 -1.39 24.47 17.98
C ALA A 6 -1.99 25.79 17.44
N GLY A 7 -3.17 26.18 17.95
CA GLY A 7 -3.88 27.39 17.51
C GLY A 7 -4.57 27.30 16.14
N THR A 8 -4.62 26.13 15.51
CA THR A 8 -5.29 25.91 14.23
C THR A 8 -6.58 25.11 14.42
N ASP A 9 -7.67 25.67 13.92
CA ASP A 9 -9.01 25.11 13.95
C ASP A 9 -9.27 24.19 12.76
N LEU A 10 -9.90 23.06 13.06
CA LEU A 10 -10.37 22.11 12.07
C LEU A 10 -11.80 21.70 12.42
N LEU A 11 -12.74 21.95 11.51
CA LEU A 11 -14.08 21.36 11.59
C LEU A 11 -14.14 20.13 10.69
N ILE A 12 -14.74 19.05 11.18
CA ILE A 12 -14.90 17.80 10.46
C ILE A 12 -16.39 17.46 10.41
N ASP A 13 -16.89 17.27 9.19
CA ASP A 13 -18.20 16.70 8.89
C ASP A 13 -18.01 15.32 8.25
N VAL A 14 -18.14 14.28 9.07
CA VAL A 14 -18.04 12.89 8.61
C VAL A 14 -19.27 12.50 7.77
N GLY A 15 -20.44 13.12 8.00
CA GLY A 15 -21.65 12.84 7.23
C GLY A 15 -21.52 13.29 5.78
N GLN A 16 -20.92 14.46 5.56
CA GLN A 16 -20.68 15.02 4.22
C GLN A 16 -19.29 14.67 3.65
N GLN A 17 -18.43 14.00 4.41
CA GLN A 17 -17.04 13.73 4.05
C GLN A 17 -16.25 15.00 3.71
N LEU A 18 -16.46 16.05 4.51
CA LEU A 18 -15.80 17.35 4.36
C LEU A 18 -15.06 17.74 5.66
N TYR A 19 -14.04 18.57 5.49
CA TYR A 19 -13.45 19.33 6.58
C TYR A 19 -13.33 20.80 6.21
N PHE A 20 -13.27 21.67 7.22
CA PHE A 20 -13.09 23.11 7.07
C PHE A 20 -11.90 23.54 7.90
N GLY A 21 -11.01 24.33 7.31
CA GLY A 21 -9.72 24.67 7.87
C GLY A 21 -8.83 25.36 6.83
N PRO A 22 -7.53 25.54 7.13
CA PRO A 22 -6.58 26.15 6.21
C PRO A 22 -6.61 25.51 4.80
N ALA A 23 -6.43 26.33 3.76
CA ALA A 23 -6.42 25.88 2.37
C ALA A 23 -5.23 24.94 2.06
N THR A 24 -4.14 25.10 2.79
CA THR A 24 -2.92 24.31 2.71
C THR A 24 -2.84 23.27 3.81
N LEU A 25 -2.15 22.16 3.57
CA LEU A 25 -2.06 21.02 4.49
C LEU A 25 -0.99 21.19 5.56
N LYS A 26 0.11 21.91 5.27
CA LYS A 26 1.23 22.07 6.21
C LYS A 26 0.83 22.63 7.59
N PRO A 27 -0.07 23.62 7.70
CA PRO A 27 -0.56 24.09 9.01
C PRO A 27 -1.25 23.01 9.86
N LEU A 28 -1.73 21.93 9.24
CA LEU A 28 -2.40 20.82 9.93
C LEU A 28 -1.43 19.73 10.42
N ALA A 29 -0.12 19.91 10.29
CA ALA A 29 0.88 18.92 10.70
C ALA A 29 0.71 18.51 12.18
N SER A 30 0.43 19.47 13.08
CA SER A 30 0.22 19.20 14.50
C SER A 30 -1.03 18.34 14.79
N HIS A 31 -2.04 18.39 13.91
CA HIS A 31 -3.24 17.55 14.03
C HIS A 31 -2.99 16.09 13.69
N VAL A 32 -1.95 15.81 12.90
CA VAL A 32 -1.65 14.45 12.41
C VAL A 32 -0.45 13.80 13.09
N GLU A 33 0.44 14.59 13.69
CA GLU A 33 1.62 14.08 14.40
C GLU A 33 1.31 13.66 15.85
N SER A 34 0.21 14.18 16.42
CA SER A 34 -0.21 13.87 17.79
C SER A 34 -1.21 12.70 17.83
N VAL A 35 -1.14 11.88 18.88
CA VAL A 35 -2.19 10.90 19.16
C VAL A 35 -3.46 11.66 19.56
N LEU A 36 -4.54 11.43 18.81
CA LEU A 36 -5.84 12.02 19.09
C LEU A 36 -6.64 11.08 20.01
N ALA A 37 -7.11 11.61 21.12
CA ALA A 37 -8.07 10.97 22.01
C ALA A 37 -9.49 11.40 21.65
N ALA A 38 -10.48 10.61 22.04
CA ALA A 38 -11.90 10.96 21.81
C ALA A 38 -12.27 12.34 22.39
N GLY A 39 -11.67 12.71 23.52
CA GLY A 39 -11.90 14.01 24.17
C GLY A 39 -11.30 15.22 23.45
N ASP A 40 -10.45 15.01 22.43
CA ASP A 40 -9.94 16.11 21.60
C ASP A 40 -10.99 16.61 20.59
N PHE A 41 -12.05 15.82 20.38
CA PHE A 41 -13.12 16.16 19.45
C PHE A 41 -14.28 16.79 20.23
N VAL A 42 -14.53 18.07 19.94
CA VAL A 42 -15.59 18.82 20.57
C VAL A 42 -16.82 18.86 19.65
N PRO A 43 -18.01 18.42 20.09
CA PRO A 43 -19.23 18.62 19.31
C PRO A 43 -19.52 20.12 19.18
N VAL A 44 -20.00 20.52 18.01
CA VAL A 44 -20.33 21.92 17.71
C VAL A 44 -21.82 21.99 17.41
N ASP A 45 -22.54 22.90 18.05
CA ASP A 45 -23.95 23.11 17.75
C ASP A 45 -24.13 23.71 16.34
N PRO A 46 -25.30 23.55 15.70
CA PRO A 46 -25.52 24.02 14.33
C PRO A 46 -25.28 25.53 14.12
N THR A 47 -25.63 26.37 15.10
CA THR A 47 -25.50 27.83 14.94
C THR A 47 -24.05 28.30 15.05
N GLN A 48 -23.24 27.63 15.86
CA GLN A 48 -21.81 27.85 15.95
C GLN A 48 -21.09 27.28 14.71
N TRP A 49 -21.54 26.12 14.23
CA TRP A 49 -21.02 25.50 13.02
C TRP A 49 -21.11 26.42 11.80
N ASP A 50 -22.29 27.01 11.54
CA ASP A 50 -22.49 27.90 10.38
C ASP A 50 -21.58 29.13 10.44
N ARG A 51 -21.39 29.70 11.64
CA ARG A 51 -20.50 30.85 11.86
C ARG A 51 -19.02 30.47 11.64
N ASP A 52 -18.61 29.33 12.14
CA ASP A 52 -17.23 28.87 12.03
C ASP A 52 -16.87 28.48 10.60
N VAL A 53 -17.76 27.76 9.89
CA VAL A 53 -17.57 27.42 8.47
C VAL A 53 -17.46 28.69 7.61
N ALA A 54 -18.29 29.70 7.87
CA ALA A 54 -18.18 30.98 7.16
C ALA A 54 -16.83 31.68 7.38
N THR A 55 -16.19 31.46 8.54
CA THR A 55 -14.87 32.02 8.87
C THR A 55 -13.72 31.20 8.27
N LEU A 56 -13.83 29.87 8.30
CA LEU A 56 -12.80 28.94 7.83
C LEU A 56 -12.81 28.77 6.30
N GLY A 57 -13.89 29.17 5.63
CA GLY A 57 -14.01 29.16 4.18
C GLY A 57 -14.59 27.86 3.63
N ALA A 58 -14.25 27.55 2.38
CA ALA A 58 -14.84 26.44 1.65
C ALA A 58 -14.43 25.08 2.23
N GLY A 59 -15.40 24.16 2.29
CA GLY A 59 -15.17 22.77 2.70
C GLY A 59 -14.25 22.05 1.71
N GLN A 60 -13.40 21.19 2.25
CA GLN A 60 -12.42 20.40 1.52
C GLN A 60 -12.68 18.91 1.71
N PRO A 61 -12.36 18.05 0.73
CA PRO A 61 -12.64 16.61 0.85
C PRO A 61 -11.91 15.97 2.02
N LEU A 62 -12.61 15.20 2.85
CA LEU A 62 -12.02 14.49 3.99
C LEU A 62 -10.94 13.49 3.55
N SER A 63 -11.05 12.93 2.34
CA SER A 63 -10.01 12.09 1.74
C SER A 63 -8.66 12.80 1.60
N ARG A 64 -8.64 14.11 1.35
CA ARG A 64 -7.41 14.93 1.27
C ARG A 64 -6.71 15.00 2.63
N LEU A 65 -7.48 15.19 3.70
CA LEU A 65 -6.97 15.20 5.07
C LEU A 65 -6.45 13.82 5.47
N LEU A 66 -7.22 12.76 5.20
CA LEU A 66 -6.83 11.38 5.51
C LEU A 66 -5.58 10.95 4.74
N TRP A 67 -5.44 11.36 3.48
CA TRP A 67 -4.22 11.18 2.70
C TRP A 67 -3.02 11.84 3.39
N PHE A 68 -3.18 13.07 3.90
CA PHE A 68 -2.13 13.78 4.63
C PHE A 68 -1.79 13.09 5.96
N CYS A 69 -2.77 12.58 6.70
CA CYS A 69 -2.52 11.77 7.90
C CYS A 69 -1.66 10.55 7.58
N ALA A 70 -2.01 9.81 6.51
CA ALA A 70 -1.29 8.61 6.12
C ALA A 70 0.12 8.91 5.57
N LEU A 71 0.30 10.06 4.91
CA LEU A 71 1.61 10.56 4.51
C LEU A 71 2.53 10.80 5.73
N GLN A 72 2.01 11.42 6.80
CA GLN A 72 2.80 11.75 7.98
C GLN A 72 2.98 10.56 8.95
N ALA A 73 2.06 9.59 8.95
CA ALA A 73 2.07 8.47 9.87
C ALA A 73 3.25 7.51 9.65
N GLY A 74 3.72 7.37 8.40
CA GLY A 74 4.78 6.42 8.03
C GLY A 74 6.16 6.78 8.56
N LYS A 75 6.47 8.06 8.73
CA LYS A 75 7.79 8.56 9.17
C LYS A 75 8.95 7.94 8.38
N GLY A 76 8.76 7.76 7.07
CA GLY A 76 9.71 7.15 6.17
C GLY A 76 9.72 5.63 6.16
N GLN A 77 8.79 4.98 6.87
CA GLN A 77 8.64 3.53 6.91
C GLN A 77 7.30 3.11 6.30
N LEU A 78 7.29 1.97 5.60
CA LEU A 78 6.05 1.37 5.15
C LEU A 78 5.21 0.91 6.35
N MET A 79 3.89 1.05 6.24
CA MET A 79 2.97 0.52 7.25
C MET A 79 3.14 -0.99 7.42
N ALA A 80 2.82 -1.49 8.62
CA ALA A 80 2.89 -2.92 8.92
C ALA A 80 2.10 -3.76 7.90
N GLY A 81 2.70 -4.87 7.45
CA GLY A 81 2.13 -5.76 6.42
C GLY A 81 2.55 -5.42 4.99
N PHE A 82 3.29 -4.34 4.77
CA PHE A 82 3.86 -3.98 3.47
C PHE A 82 5.38 -4.19 3.47
N SER A 83 5.94 -4.64 2.34
CA SER A 83 7.37 -4.95 2.18
C SER A 83 8.01 -4.01 1.16
N ASP A 84 9.22 -3.57 1.45
CA ASP A 84 10.11 -2.86 0.53
C ASP A 84 10.41 -3.62 -0.78
N ALA A 85 10.50 -4.95 -0.71
CA ALA A 85 10.70 -5.84 -1.85
C ALA A 85 9.44 -6.08 -2.69
N ALA A 86 8.27 -5.65 -2.22
CA ALA A 86 7.04 -5.75 -3.01
C ALA A 86 7.04 -4.74 -4.17
N ARG A 87 6.32 -5.07 -5.25
CA ARG A 87 6.13 -4.16 -6.38
C ARG A 87 4.81 -3.43 -6.22
N TYR A 88 4.88 -2.12 -6.22
CA TYR A 88 3.75 -1.21 -6.06
C TYR A 88 3.40 -0.54 -7.38
N ARG A 89 2.11 -0.46 -7.69
CA ARG A 89 1.60 0.23 -8.88
C ARG A 89 0.41 1.09 -8.50
N LEU A 90 0.35 2.31 -9.03
CA LEU A 90 -0.86 3.13 -8.98
C LEU A 90 -1.90 2.64 -10.01
N LEU A 91 -3.13 2.42 -9.57
CA LEU A 91 -4.26 2.02 -10.42
C LEU A 91 -4.93 3.22 -11.09
N LYS A 92 -4.87 4.39 -10.46
CA LYS A 92 -5.38 5.66 -10.97
C LYS A 92 -4.46 6.79 -10.56
N TRP A 93 -4.54 7.91 -11.28
CA TRP A 93 -3.79 9.10 -10.90
C TRP A 93 -4.22 9.58 -9.51
N PRO A 94 -3.29 9.69 -8.55
CA PRO A 94 -3.61 10.16 -7.21
C PRO A 94 -3.85 11.66 -7.19
N GLN A 95 -4.52 12.13 -6.13
CA GLN A 95 -4.60 13.55 -5.86
C GLN A 95 -3.19 14.10 -5.62
N THR A 96 -2.84 15.18 -6.32
CA THR A 96 -1.54 15.85 -6.17
C THR A 96 -1.74 17.20 -5.52
N GLU A 97 -0.83 17.51 -4.61
CA GLU A 97 -0.85 18.73 -3.81
C GLU A 97 0.36 19.57 -4.18
N ARG A 98 0.14 20.83 -4.58
CA ARG A 98 1.22 21.74 -5.04
C ARG A 98 2.30 21.95 -3.97
N GLU A 99 1.94 21.79 -2.70
CA GLU A 99 2.86 21.88 -1.56
C GLU A 99 3.90 20.74 -1.51
N PHE A 100 3.67 19.65 -2.24
CA PHE A 100 4.49 18.45 -2.27
C PHE A 100 4.94 18.10 -3.70
N PRO A 101 5.80 18.93 -4.33
CA PRO A 101 6.16 18.80 -5.75
C PRO A 101 6.89 17.49 -6.11
N LYS A 102 7.50 16.82 -5.13
CA LYS A 102 8.18 15.52 -5.33
C LYS A 102 7.18 14.39 -5.62
N HIS A 103 5.97 14.45 -5.03
CA HIS A 103 4.95 13.41 -5.18
C HIS A 103 4.47 13.25 -6.62
N PHE A 104 4.46 14.33 -7.40
CA PHE A 104 4.13 14.27 -8.83
C PHE A 104 5.12 13.37 -9.60
N ARG A 105 6.42 13.45 -9.29
CA ARG A 105 7.44 12.62 -9.93
C ARG A 105 7.29 11.15 -9.54
N ILE A 106 7.08 10.89 -8.25
CA ILE A 106 6.85 9.54 -7.71
C ILE A 106 5.61 8.91 -8.37
N ALA A 107 4.49 9.63 -8.39
CA ALA A 107 3.27 9.17 -9.04
C ALA A 107 3.50 8.86 -10.54
N THR A 108 4.20 9.74 -11.25
CA THR A 108 4.55 9.53 -12.66
C THR A 108 5.33 8.23 -12.89
N ALA A 109 6.29 7.91 -12.02
CA ALA A 109 7.04 6.66 -12.10
C ALA A 109 6.14 5.44 -11.83
N MET A 110 5.32 5.50 -10.78
CA MET A 110 4.45 4.39 -10.37
C MET A 110 3.23 4.14 -11.28
N MET A 111 2.85 5.13 -12.10
CA MET A 111 1.81 4.96 -13.13
C MET A 111 2.30 4.16 -14.34
N LYS A 112 3.62 4.11 -14.60
CA LYS A 112 4.19 3.35 -15.73
C LYS A 112 4.02 1.84 -15.58
N GLY A 113 4.02 1.34 -14.36
CA GLY A 113 3.88 -0.07 -14.06
C GLY A 113 4.28 -0.40 -12.62
N PRO A 114 4.16 -1.67 -12.21
CA PRO A 114 4.58 -2.11 -10.88
C PRO A 114 6.08 -1.94 -10.72
N ALA A 115 6.51 -1.27 -9.64
CA ALA A 115 7.91 -1.01 -9.32
C ALA A 115 8.20 -1.18 -7.82
N THR A 116 9.41 -1.58 -7.47
CA THR A 116 9.86 -1.61 -6.06
C THR A 116 10.16 -0.18 -5.56
N LEU A 117 10.29 0.00 -4.24
CA LEU A 117 10.67 1.30 -3.68
C LEU A 117 12.01 1.79 -4.26
N GLU A 118 13.00 0.89 -4.38
CA GLU A 118 14.34 1.20 -4.91
C GLU A 118 14.31 1.64 -6.38
N GLU A 119 13.48 0.98 -7.20
CA GLU A 119 13.31 1.36 -8.60
C GLU A 119 12.69 2.77 -8.72
N VAL A 120 11.72 3.09 -7.86
CA VAL A 120 11.07 4.40 -7.83
C VAL A 120 12.00 5.49 -7.31
N THR A 121 12.76 5.23 -6.25
CA THR A 121 13.75 6.19 -5.73
C THR A 121 14.77 6.56 -6.80
N SER A 122 15.29 5.55 -7.50
CA SER A 122 16.28 5.72 -8.56
C SER A 122 15.71 6.52 -9.74
N ALA A 123 14.46 6.26 -10.13
CA ALA A 123 13.82 6.96 -11.24
C ALA A 123 13.46 8.42 -10.93
N CYS A 124 13.19 8.74 -9.66
CA CYS A 124 12.68 10.06 -9.26
C CYS A 124 13.72 10.96 -8.57
N GLY A 125 14.87 10.42 -8.16
CA GLY A 125 15.89 11.16 -7.41
C GLY A 125 15.40 11.60 -6.02
N VAL A 126 14.63 10.74 -5.35
CA VAL A 126 14.05 10.97 -4.02
C VAL A 126 14.51 9.90 -3.05
N THR A 127 14.33 10.13 -1.75
CA THR A 127 14.70 9.17 -0.72
C THR A 127 13.69 8.02 -0.62
N ALA A 128 14.13 6.85 -0.15
CA ALA A 128 13.24 5.71 0.11
C ALA A 128 12.13 6.04 1.12
N ALA A 129 12.46 6.89 2.11
CA ALA A 129 11.50 7.41 3.08
C ALA A 129 10.34 8.16 2.40
N GLU A 130 10.66 9.08 1.48
CA GLU A 130 9.63 9.84 0.74
C GLU A 130 8.74 8.94 -0.12
N VAL A 131 9.31 7.89 -0.72
CA VAL A 131 8.52 6.91 -1.48
C VAL A 131 7.63 6.08 -0.56
N ALA A 132 8.14 5.63 0.59
CA ALA A 132 7.38 4.87 1.57
C ALA A 132 6.18 5.66 2.11
N ASP A 133 6.39 6.92 2.50
CA ASP A 133 5.31 7.80 2.97
C ASP A 133 4.28 8.04 1.87
N PHE A 134 4.72 8.26 0.63
CA PHE A 134 3.81 8.40 -0.51
C PHE A 134 3.00 7.11 -0.77
N VAL A 135 3.62 5.94 -0.67
CA VAL A 135 2.93 4.64 -0.79
C VAL A 135 1.87 4.51 0.30
N ASN A 136 2.22 4.81 1.55
CA ASN A 136 1.29 4.77 2.68
C ASN A 136 0.07 5.68 2.45
N ALA A 137 0.31 6.90 1.97
CA ALA A 137 -0.75 7.86 1.69
C ALA A 137 -1.76 7.37 0.63
N ASN A 138 -1.31 6.57 -0.33
CA ASN A 138 -2.14 6.03 -1.41
C ASN A 138 -2.79 4.67 -1.10
N LEU A 139 -2.37 4.02 -0.01
CA LEU A 139 -2.99 2.81 0.52
C LEU A 139 -4.22 3.09 1.41
N TRP A 140 -4.28 4.29 2.00
CA TRP A 140 -5.19 4.59 3.10
C TRP A 140 -6.69 4.77 2.77
N PRO A 141 -7.16 4.94 1.52
CA PRO A 141 -8.57 4.67 1.22
C PRO A 141 -8.76 3.18 0.90
N ARG A 142 -9.05 2.37 1.92
CA ARG A 142 -9.48 0.95 1.75
C ARG A 142 -10.73 0.78 0.87
N ALA A 143 -11.50 1.84 0.62
CA ALA A 143 -12.71 1.80 -0.20
C ALA A 143 -12.44 1.80 -1.72
N THR A 144 -11.25 2.17 -2.17
CA THR A 144 -10.80 1.95 -3.55
C THR A 144 -9.28 2.01 -3.56
N PRO A 145 -8.57 0.86 -3.48
CA PRO A 145 -7.12 0.88 -3.47
C PRO A 145 -6.65 1.62 -4.72
N SER A 146 -6.01 2.77 -4.54
CA SER A 146 -5.39 3.48 -5.67
C SER A 146 -4.04 2.84 -6.01
N LEU A 147 -3.64 1.82 -5.25
CA LEU A 147 -2.37 1.16 -5.31
C LEU A 147 -2.52 -0.34 -5.02
N THR A 148 -1.86 -1.17 -5.81
CA THR A 148 -1.75 -2.62 -5.57
C THR A 148 -0.32 -2.98 -5.23
N ALA A 149 -0.15 -3.86 -4.24
CA ALA A 149 1.11 -4.52 -3.94
C ALA A 149 1.06 -5.94 -4.52
N SER A 150 1.94 -6.23 -5.47
CA SER A 150 2.22 -7.60 -5.90
C SER A 150 3.50 -8.05 -5.23
N GLN A 151 3.41 -9.06 -4.38
CA GLN A 151 4.59 -9.77 -3.92
C GLN A 151 5.19 -10.52 -5.10
N SER A 152 6.50 -10.37 -5.34
CA SER A 152 7.21 -11.33 -6.18
C SER A 152 6.98 -12.71 -5.57
N PRO A 153 6.63 -13.74 -6.36
CA PRO A 153 6.52 -15.08 -5.81
C PRO A 153 7.85 -15.41 -5.14
N SER A 154 7.82 -15.79 -3.86
CA SER A 154 8.94 -16.50 -3.24
C SER A 154 9.38 -17.57 -4.23
N PRO A 155 10.69 -17.74 -4.50
CA PRO A 155 11.13 -18.88 -5.28
C PRO A 155 10.62 -20.11 -4.55
N SER A 156 9.55 -20.72 -5.08
CA SER A 156 9.06 -21.97 -4.57
C SER A 156 10.25 -22.90 -4.73
N ARG A 157 10.84 -23.28 -3.60
CA ARG A 157 11.76 -24.42 -3.57
C ARG A 157 10.91 -25.55 -4.10
N ARG A 158 11.06 -25.86 -5.40
CA ARG A 158 10.44 -27.01 -6.02
C ARG A 158 10.81 -28.17 -5.11
N SER A 159 9.84 -28.64 -4.34
CA SER A 159 9.99 -29.86 -3.58
C SER A 159 10.37 -30.91 -4.62
N ARG A 160 11.59 -31.47 -4.50
CA ARG A 160 11.90 -32.72 -5.17
C ARG A 160 10.74 -33.66 -4.82
N PRO A 161 10.10 -34.32 -5.80
CA PRO A 161 9.16 -35.36 -5.44
C PRO A 161 9.91 -36.36 -4.55
N ALA A 162 9.36 -36.64 -3.39
CA ALA A 162 9.85 -37.70 -2.54
C ALA A 162 9.75 -38.99 -3.34
N CYS A 163 10.90 -39.58 -3.65
CA CYS A 163 10.97 -40.94 -4.13
C CYS A 163 10.71 -41.84 -2.91
N SER A 164 9.46 -42.22 -2.66
CA SER A 164 9.19 -43.29 -1.70
C SER A 164 7.94 -44.14 -1.96
N ASP A 165 7.02 -43.78 -2.87
CA ASP A 165 5.75 -44.55 -2.99
C ASP A 165 5.59 -45.32 -4.31
N ALA A 166 6.67 -45.70 -4.98
CA ALA A 166 6.61 -46.43 -6.26
C ALA A 166 7.21 -47.85 -6.23
N CYS A 167 7.27 -48.50 -5.06
CA CYS A 167 7.71 -49.90 -4.93
C CYS A 167 6.87 -50.67 -3.90
N ALA A 168 5.57 -50.76 -4.12
CA ALA A 168 4.72 -51.79 -3.53
C ALA A 168 3.46 -51.90 -4.39
N ASP A 169 3.48 -52.82 -5.34
CA ASP A 169 2.33 -53.50 -5.95
C ASP A 169 2.84 -54.19 -7.23
N ALA A 170 3.56 -55.29 -7.03
CA ALA A 170 3.95 -56.19 -8.10
C ALA A 170 3.53 -57.60 -7.70
N ASP A 171 2.24 -57.89 -7.85
CA ASP A 171 1.70 -59.24 -7.93
C ASP A 171 0.40 -59.18 -8.76
N GLY A 172 0.40 -59.75 -9.97
CA GLY A 172 -0.86 -60.03 -10.68
C GLY A 172 -0.87 -59.85 -12.20
N GLU A 173 -0.34 -60.85 -12.89
CA GLU A 173 -0.84 -61.41 -14.16
C GLU A 173 -0.62 -60.69 -15.50
N LEU A 174 -0.01 -61.47 -16.41
CA LEU A 174 0.26 -61.20 -17.81
C LEU A 174 -1.01 -60.91 -18.61
N SER A 175 -0.96 -59.94 -19.52
CA SER A 175 -1.46 -60.17 -20.88
C SER A 175 -0.74 -59.32 -21.93
N VAL A 176 -0.51 -59.98 -23.06
CA VAL A 176 0.35 -59.63 -24.18
C VAL A 176 -0.37 -58.65 -25.11
N GLN A 177 0.29 -57.58 -25.58
CA GLN A 177 0.38 -57.26 -27.02
C GLN A 177 1.33 -56.09 -27.36
N ALA A 178 2.26 -56.44 -28.25
CA ALA A 178 3.16 -55.67 -29.11
C ALA A 178 2.92 -54.15 -29.30
N GLY A 179 4.01 -53.37 -29.24
CA GLY A 179 4.01 -51.98 -29.71
C GLY A 179 5.23 -51.16 -29.29
N ASP A 180 6.40 -51.59 -29.76
CA ASP A 180 7.62 -50.80 -30.02
C ASP A 180 7.63 -49.29 -29.65
N ARG A 181 8.39 -48.90 -28.61
CA ARG A 181 9.49 -47.91 -28.63
C ARG A 181 9.88 -47.45 -27.23
N ALA A 182 11.15 -47.65 -26.93
CA ALA A 182 11.82 -47.31 -25.69
C ALA A 182 11.71 -45.83 -25.31
N PHE A 183 11.18 -45.55 -24.11
CA PHE A 183 11.52 -44.33 -23.36
C PHE A 183 12.65 -44.66 -22.39
N ALA A 184 13.86 -44.30 -22.77
CA ALA A 184 15.02 -44.31 -21.91
C ALA A 184 14.82 -43.30 -20.77
N CYS A 185 14.80 -43.79 -19.53
CA CYS A 185 14.85 -42.96 -18.34
C CYS A 185 16.33 -42.77 -17.95
N PRO A 186 16.90 -41.54 -17.92
CA PRO A 186 18.28 -41.35 -17.51
C PRO A 186 18.34 -41.18 -15.99
N CYS A 187 18.75 -42.23 -15.28
CA CYS A 187 19.23 -42.11 -13.90
C CYS A 187 20.67 -42.65 -13.83
N PRO A 188 21.68 -41.81 -13.60
CA PRO A 188 23.00 -42.27 -13.22
C PRO A 188 23.04 -42.40 -11.69
N CYS A 189 22.74 -43.59 -11.17
CA CYS A 189 23.16 -43.96 -9.82
C CYS A 189 24.55 -44.60 -9.95
N ALA A 190 25.57 -43.79 -9.65
CA ALA A 190 26.95 -44.21 -9.59
C ALA A 190 27.14 -45.32 -8.55
N ALA A 191 27.86 -46.35 -8.96
CA ALA A 191 28.40 -47.43 -8.14
C ALA A 191 29.72 -47.00 -7.46
N GLY A 192 30.00 -47.64 -6.32
CA GLY A 192 31.32 -47.70 -5.65
C GLY A 192 31.50 -46.65 -4.54
N GLN A 193 31.96 -46.97 -3.33
CA GLN A 193 32.59 -48.17 -2.76
C GLN A 193 32.21 -48.27 -1.28
#